data_AF-A0A7J3J5N3-F1
#
_entry.id   AF-A0A7J3J5N3-F1
#
_cell.length_a   1.000
_cell.length_b   1.000
_cell.length_c   1.000
_cell.angle_alpha   90.00
_cell.angle_beta   90.00
_cell.angle_gamma   90.00
#
_symmetry.space_group_name_H-M   'P 1'
#
loop_
_entity.id
_entity.type
_entity.pdbx_description
1 polymer ?
#
loop_
_entity_poly.entity_id
_entity_poly.type
_entity_poly.pdbx_seq_one_letter_code
_entity_poly.pdbx_strand_id
1 'polypeptide(L)'
;MADNREKIERLDSLSPAKAHSNCVFREILHSYEEFKARVDASNPIHHRAFIEILGDGVFSRLTFRIYGLDKKGQMIIFEVRKLALDFYEQRREYERLVEKYAKPLGSTEGAWIT
;
A
#
# COMPACT_ATOMS: atom_id res chain seq x y z
N MET A 1 -17.54 -31.27 -47.15
CA MET A 1 -17.25 -29.98 -46.50
C MET A 1 -17.01 -30.25 -45.03
N ALA A 2 -15.82 -30.75 -44.73
CA ALA A 2 -15.30 -30.83 -43.38
C ALA A 2 -14.53 -29.54 -43.13
N ASP A 3 -14.70 -28.98 -41.94
CA ASP A 3 -13.87 -27.96 -41.29
C ASP A 3 -14.73 -26.84 -40.70
N ASN A 4 -15.13 -27.03 -39.43
CA ASN A 4 -15.42 -25.93 -38.49
C ASN A 4 -15.63 -26.41 -37.05
N ARG A 5 -15.40 -27.69 -36.73
CA ARG A 5 -15.50 -28.23 -35.35
C ARG A 5 -14.16 -28.48 -34.66
N GLU A 6 -13.03 -28.52 -35.37
CA GLU A 6 -11.71 -28.79 -34.76
C GLU A 6 -10.95 -27.53 -34.31
N LYS A 7 -11.49 -26.32 -34.54
CA LYS A 7 -10.82 -25.07 -34.15
C LYS A 7 -11.26 -24.51 -32.79
N ILE A 8 -12.33 -25.05 -32.20
CA ILE A 8 -12.88 -24.58 -30.93
C ILE A 8 -12.38 -25.42 -29.74
N GLU A 9 -11.92 -26.66 -29.96
CA GLU A 9 -11.41 -27.53 -28.88
C GLU A 9 -9.89 -27.39 -28.58
N ARG A 10 -9.19 -26.46 -29.25
CA ARG A 10 -7.77 -26.14 -28.94
C ARG A 10 -7.57 -24.86 -28.13
N LEU A 11 -8.64 -24.19 -27.72
CA LEU A 11 -8.57 -23.03 -26.83
C LEU A 11 -8.81 -23.40 -25.35
N ASP A 12 -9.31 -24.61 -25.08
CA ASP A 12 -9.53 -25.13 -23.72
C ASP A 12 -8.34 -25.93 -23.15
N SER A 13 -7.22 -26.02 -23.89
CA SER A 13 -6.01 -26.74 -23.45
C SER A 13 -4.89 -25.82 -22.95
N LEU A 14 -5.11 -24.51 -22.84
CA LEU A 14 -4.25 -23.66 -22.02
C LEU A 14 -4.83 -23.61 -20.61
N SER A 15 -4.47 -24.64 -19.84
CA SER A 15 -4.52 -24.59 -18.38
C SER A 15 -4.06 -23.20 -17.92
N PRO A 16 -4.87 -22.44 -17.15
CA PRO A 16 -4.35 -21.28 -16.45
C PRO A 16 -3.42 -21.84 -15.38
N ALA A 17 -2.18 -22.07 -15.79
CA ALA A 17 -1.07 -22.38 -14.91
C ALA A 17 -1.06 -21.32 -13.83
N LYS A 18 -1.45 -21.73 -12.61
CA LYS A 18 -1.17 -21.05 -11.36
C LYS A 18 -1.26 -19.52 -11.45
N ALA A 19 -2.45 -19.00 -11.70
CA ALA A 19 -2.81 -17.76 -11.04
C ALA A 19 -3.00 -18.10 -9.55
N HIS A 20 -1.91 -18.37 -8.83
CA HIS A 20 -1.88 -18.00 -7.43
C HIS A 20 -2.08 -16.49 -7.46
N SER A 21 -3.34 -16.08 -7.33
CA SER A 21 -3.63 -14.81 -6.68
C SER A 21 -2.99 -14.93 -5.31
N ASN A 22 -1.70 -14.59 -5.21
CA ASN A 22 -1.11 -14.09 -3.98
C ASN A 22 -1.86 -12.79 -3.71
N CYS A 23 -3.09 -12.92 -3.24
CA CYS A 23 -3.81 -11.87 -2.57
C CYS A 23 -3.00 -11.66 -1.29
N VAL A 24 -1.98 -10.81 -1.40
CA VAL A 24 -1.16 -10.42 -0.26
C VAL A 24 -2.15 -9.77 0.70
N PHE A 25 -2.56 -10.50 1.74
CA PHE A 25 -3.45 -9.97 2.75
C PHE A 25 -2.81 -8.69 3.29
N ARG A 26 -3.53 -7.56 3.17
CA ARG A 26 -3.06 -6.25 3.59
C ARG A 26 -3.79 -5.89 4.86
N GLU A 27 -3.11 -6.00 5.99
CA GLU A 27 -3.66 -5.56 7.27
C GLU A 27 -3.31 -4.10 7.51
N ILE A 28 -4.31 -3.29 7.87
CA ILE A 28 -4.11 -1.88 8.23
C ILE A 28 -4.12 -1.75 9.75
N LEU A 29 -3.02 -1.26 10.29
CA LEU A 29 -2.80 -0.97 11.69
C LEU A 29 -2.91 0.53 11.93
N HIS A 30 -3.67 0.91 12.95
CA HIS A 30 -3.82 2.32 13.36
C HIS A 30 -2.94 2.67 14.58
N SER A 31 -2.30 1.67 15.20
CA SER A 31 -1.33 1.84 16.28
C SER A 31 0.10 1.77 15.73
N TYR A 32 0.87 2.85 15.93
CA TYR A 32 2.28 2.89 15.52
C TYR A 32 3.12 1.88 16.31
N GLU A 33 2.88 1.75 17.61
CA GLU A 33 3.62 0.81 18.46
C GLU A 33 3.34 -0.65 18.08
N GLU A 34 2.10 -0.96 17.70
CA GLU A 34 1.77 -2.29 17.21
C GLU A 34 2.47 -2.58 15.87
N PHE A 35 2.43 -1.62 14.94
CA PHE A 35 3.14 -1.76 13.67
C PHE A 35 4.64 -1.98 13.90
N LYS A 36 5.27 -1.15 14.74
CA LYS A 36 6.69 -1.25 15.08
C LYS A 36 7.05 -2.59 15.73
N ALA A 37 6.17 -3.16 16.55
CA ALA A 37 6.39 -4.46 17.18
C ALA A 37 6.30 -5.64 16.19
N ARG A 38 5.49 -5.50 15.13
CA ARG A 38 5.19 -6.57 14.17
C ARG A 38 6.07 -6.54 12.93
N VAL A 39 6.47 -5.35 12.49
CA VAL A 39 7.26 -5.17 11.27
C VAL A 39 8.62 -5.82 11.41
N ASP A 40 9.02 -6.57 10.39
CA ASP A 40 10.34 -7.14 10.28
C ASP A 40 11.30 -6.11 9.66
N ALA A 41 12.09 -5.48 10.53
CA ALA A 41 13.07 -4.46 10.14
C ALA A 41 14.24 -4.98 9.30
N SER A 42 14.35 -6.30 9.07
CA SER A 42 15.32 -6.84 8.11
C SER A 42 14.88 -6.64 6.65
N ASN A 43 13.60 -6.34 6.42
CA ASN A 43 13.05 -6.03 5.11
C ASN A 43 12.97 -4.51 4.88
N PRO A 44 12.97 -4.04 3.61
CA PRO A 44 12.71 -2.65 3.30
C PRO A 44 11.39 -2.16 3.90
N ILE A 45 11.37 -0.92 4.39
CA ILE A 45 10.15 -0.27 4.89
C ILE A 45 9.94 0.97 4.04
N HIS A 46 8.75 1.12 3.45
CA HIS A 46 8.44 2.24 2.57
C HIS A 46 7.35 3.12 3.16
N HIS A 47 7.33 4.40 2.82
CA HIS A 47 6.22 5.28 3.20
C HIS A 47 5.77 6.15 2.04
N ARG A 48 4.47 6.49 2.06
CA ARG A 48 3.86 7.36 1.06
C ARG A 48 2.70 8.13 1.67
N ALA A 49 2.52 9.36 1.22
CA ALA A 49 1.30 10.12 1.44
C ALA A 49 0.51 10.29 0.13
N PHE A 50 -0.81 10.40 0.26
CA PHE A 50 -1.70 10.83 -0.81
C PHE A 50 -2.74 11.80 -0.27
N ILE A 51 -3.16 12.72 -1.14
CA ILE A 51 -4.10 13.79 -0.81
C ILE A 51 -5.44 13.49 -1.48
N GLU A 52 -6.49 13.53 -0.68
CA GLU A 52 -7.88 13.50 -1.13
C GLU A 52 -8.47 14.90 -0.92
N ILE A 53 -9.04 15.50 -1.98
CA ILE A 53 -9.72 16.80 -1.89
C ILE A 53 -11.15 16.58 -1.41
N LEU A 54 -11.60 17.34 -0.42
CA LEU A 54 -12.91 17.21 0.22
C LEU A 54 -13.65 18.54 0.23
N GLY A 55 -14.98 18.48 0.41
CA GLY A 55 -15.83 19.66 0.59
C GLY A 55 -15.65 20.70 -0.52
N ASP A 56 -15.77 20.28 -1.78
CA ASP A 56 -15.64 21.14 -2.96
C ASP A 56 -14.32 21.92 -3.08
N GLY A 57 -13.25 21.44 -2.42
CA GLY A 57 -11.93 22.08 -2.44
C GLY A 57 -11.62 22.95 -1.22
N VAL A 58 -12.49 22.96 -0.21
CA VAL A 58 -12.28 23.77 1.02
C VAL A 58 -11.21 23.16 1.92
N PHE A 59 -11.08 21.83 1.94
CA PHE A 59 -10.04 21.17 2.71
C PHE A 59 -9.60 19.88 2.02
N SER A 60 -8.48 19.37 2.50
CA SER A 60 -7.87 18.15 2.00
C SER A 60 -7.64 17.18 3.13
N ARG A 61 -7.66 15.89 2.80
CA ARG A 61 -7.28 14.81 3.71
C ARG A 61 -5.97 14.22 3.22
N LEU A 62 -4.94 14.42 4.01
CA LEU A 62 -3.66 13.73 3.88
C LEU A 62 -3.77 12.36 4.52
N THR A 63 -3.58 11.31 3.73
CA THR A 63 -3.44 9.94 4.23
C THR A 63 -1.99 9.53 4.10
N PHE A 64 -1.35 9.31 5.24
CA PHE A 64 0.02 8.86 5.36
C PHE A 64 0.05 7.38 5.69
N ARG A 65 0.85 6.61 4.92
CA ARG A 65 1.02 5.18 5.11
C ARG A 65 2.48 4.80 5.22
N ILE A 66 2.78 3.85 6.09
CA ILE A 66 4.03 3.10 6.13
C ILE A 66 3.74 1.65 5.83
N TYR A 67 4.51 1.05 4.93
CA TYR A 67 4.38 -0.32 4.45
C TYR A 67 5.59 -1.12 4.94
N GLY A 68 5.33 -2.33 5.43
CA GLY A 68 6.36 -3.29 5.79
C GLY A 68 5.84 -4.71 5.75
N LEU A 69 6.75 -5.67 5.81
CA LEU A 69 6.41 -7.08 6.00
C LEU A 69 6.49 -7.43 7.48
N ASP A 70 5.61 -8.30 7.95
CA ASP A 70 5.78 -8.95 9.24
C ASP A 70 6.77 -10.13 9.13
N LYS A 71 7.07 -10.76 10.27
CA LYS A 71 7.97 -11.94 10.33
C LYS A 71 7.48 -13.16 9.54
N LYS A 72 6.22 -13.16 9.09
CA LYS A 72 5.62 -14.22 8.27
C LYS A 72 5.60 -13.84 6.79
N GLY A 73 6.17 -12.70 6.41
CA GLY A 73 6.14 -12.16 5.05
C GLY A 73 4.79 -11.58 4.63
N GLN A 74 3.89 -11.29 5.58
CA GLN A 74 2.59 -10.66 5.30
C GLN A 74 2.74 -9.14 5.30
N MET A 75 2.08 -8.46 4.37
CA MET A 75 2.15 -7.01 4.31
C MET A 75 1.24 -6.37 5.35
N ILE A 76 1.84 -5.56 6.22
CA ILE A 76 1.16 -4.72 7.19
C ILE A 76 1.37 -3.25 6.83
N ILE A 77 0.36 -2.43 7.13
CA ILE A 77 0.33 -1.02 6.78
C ILE A 77 -0.01 -0.22 8.02
N PHE A 78 0.85 0.71 8.44
CA PHE A 78 0.45 1.73 9.41
C PHE A 78 -0.18 2.91 8.69
N GLU A 79 -1.37 3.37 9.13
CA GLU A 79 -2.09 4.48 8.49
C GLU A 79 -2.47 5.59 9.48
N VAL A 80 -2.16 6.83 9.10
CA VAL A 80 -2.60 8.05 9.78
C VAL A 80 -3.28 8.97 8.79
N ARG A 81 -4.41 9.56 9.20
CA ARG A 81 -5.14 10.57 8.42
C ARG A 81 -5.08 11.92 9.11
N LYS A 82 -4.85 12.98 8.34
CA LYS A 82 -4.87 14.38 8.79
C LYS A 82 -5.71 15.22 7.83
N LEU A 83 -6.45 16.16 8.39
CA LEU A 83 -7.07 17.22 7.59
C LEU A 83 -6.08 18.38 7.48
N ALA A 84 -6.04 19.00 6.31
CA ALA A 84 -5.24 20.18 6.02
C ALA A 84 -6.08 21.13 5.17
N LEU A 85 -6.06 22.42 5.51
CA LEU A 85 -6.85 23.45 4.84
C LEU A 85 -6.23 23.87 3.51
N ASP A 86 -4.90 23.84 3.42
CA ASP A 86 -4.16 24.25 2.23
C ASP A 86 -2.91 23.41 1.97
N PHE A 87 -2.22 23.72 0.87
CA PHE A 87 -1.00 23.04 0.45
C PHE A 87 0.17 23.18 1.43
N TYR A 88 0.30 24.31 2.13
CA TYR A 88 1.38 24.51 3.09
C TYR A 88 1.15 23.65 4.34
N GLU A 89 -0.09 23.55 4.82
CA GLU A 89 -0.46 22.65 5.89
C GLU A 89 -0.28 21.19 5.50
N GLN A 90 -0.66 20.78 4.28
CA GLN A 90 -0.41 19.43 3.77
C GLN A 90 1.07 19.07 3.86
N ARG A 91 1.94 19.95 3.35
CA ARG A 91 3.39 19.73 3.35
C ARG A 91 3.95 19.65 4.76
N ARG A 92 3.55 20.58 5.65
CA ARG A 92 4.02 20.61 7.03
C ARG A 92 3.59 19.36 7.81
N GLU A 93 2.35 18.90 7.63
CA GLU A 93 1.87 17.68 8.26
C GLU A 93 2.55 16.44 7.68
N TYR A 94 2.82 16.40 6.36
CA TYR A 94 3.64 15.34 5.77
C TYR A 94 5.02 15.24 6.42
N GLU A 95 5.78 16.33 6.44
CA GLU A 95 7.13 16.39 7.01
C GLU A 95 7.13 15.97 8.49
N ARG A 96 6.11 16.40 9.26
CA ARG A 96 5.93 16.01 10.67
C ARG A 96 5.68 14.51 10.83
N LEU A 97 4.87 13.90 9.96
CA LEU A 97 4.57 12.46 10.00
C LEU A 97 5.78 11.63 9.58
N VAL A 98 6.56 12.10 8.60
CA VAL A 98 7.84 11.48 8.20
C VAL A 98 8.81 11.48 9.37
N GLU A 99 9.02 12.63 10.02
CA GLU A 99 9.92 12.76 11.17
C GLU A 99 9.50 11.84 12.32
N LYS A 100 8.20 11.80 12.61
CA LYS A 100 7.67 11.07 13.76
C LYS A 100 7.65 9.56 13.56
N TYR A 101 7.31 9.09 12.36
CA TYR A 101 6.99 7.68 12.12
C TYR A 101 7.88 6.98 11.09
N ALA A 102 8.31 7.66 10.03
CA ALA A 102 9.11 7.02 8.97
C ALA A 102 10.61 6.97 9.32
N LYS A 103 11.19 8.11 9.71
CA LYS A 103 12.63 8.20 10.04
C LYS A 103 13.08 7.23 11.13
N PRO A 104 12.34 7.04 12.24
CA PRO A 104 12.76 6.09 13.27
C PRO A 104 12.82 4.63 12.81
N LEU A 105 12.18 4.31 11.69
CA LEU A 105 12.16 2.98 11.07
C LEU A 105 13.15 2.84 9.91
N GLY A 106 13.92 3.88 9.59
CA GLY A 106 14.78 3.88 8.39
C GLY A 106 13.98 3.78 7.09
N SER A 107 12.71 4.20 7.10
CA SER A 107 11.83 4.05 5.94
C SER A 107 12.19 4.99 4.81
N THR A 108 12.07 4.51 3.57
CA THR A 108 12.29 5.30 2.35
C THR A 108 10.97 5.72 1.70
N GLU A 109 10.96 6.88 1.05
CA GLU A 109 9.78 7.36 0.34
C GLU A 109 9.51 6.49 -0.90
N GLY A 110 8.28 6.01 -1.04
CA GLY A 110 7.88 5.10 -2.10
C GLY A 110 6.68 4.23 -1.71
N ALA A 111 6.14 3.50 -2.67
CA ALA A 111 5.14 2.48 -2.42
C ALA A 111 5.75 1.10 -2.68
N TRP A 112 5.29 0.10 -1.92
CA TRP A 112 5.56 -1.30 -2.29
C TRP A 112 4.73 -1.63 -3.54
N ILE A 113 5.41 -1.72 -4.68
CA ILE A 113 4.80 -2.23 -5.92
C ILE A 113 4.99 -3.75 -5.87
N THR A 114 3.96 -4.45 -5.40
CA THR A 114 3.87 -5.93 -5.47
C THR A 114 3.60 -6.37 -6.89
#